data_AF-A0A6S6WHE9-F1
#
_entry.id   AF-A0A6S6WHE9-F1
#
_cell.length_a   1.000
_cell.length_b   1.000
_cell.length_c   1.000
_cell.angle_alpha   90.00
_cell.angle_beta   90.00
_cell.angle_gamma   90.00
#
_symmetry.space_group_name_H-M   'P 1'
#
loop_
_entity.id
_entity.type
_entity.pdbx_description
1 polymer ?
#
loop_
_entity_poly.entity_id
_entity_poly.type
_entity_poly.pdbx_seq_one_letter_code
_entity_poly.pdbx_strand_id
1 'polypeptide(L)'
;MELFAQLFEHLPELYVIVCQPCATAILPAQVVTYLKERHPKVAVATRKSLAAIVHALPDLAWSPGDVRVPKPAKEPIAGLQSRGDGLVCLLERCWYTCISLQGIQKHCKEEHGWVNQQKRGGDMRQKSKHASNRIWRDGQCCQRLFRAVGWPAYVAVETSVEAANLEDISQRVKADRQHQREEREAAMAKEKIKEGIRSQADPWLELTGWVPHLQGILRAALLRAKQPVGGEIDAHGREEVALDDTGLRDVCKAMERLIRKAFDSSQAEVVGRLTLEIIERREAGAESNERPFYSRHRVGTIKKYSQKLVSILCYLWRTYDQIERPLYKLTGRQDALLWSLKQIARTADAAQKEQLEERCLRLWMALLDHTLLDDEHQSALLSGVAVLGLKPDHHGSGWVPAHEFSPTLSALITTSKALVVHYARCQREEAL
;
A
#
# COMPACT_ATOMS: atom_id res chain seq x y z
N MET A 1 -39.70 58.15 -5.79
CA MET A 1 -38.34 57.66 -6.11
C MET A 1 -37.76 56.83 -4.96
N GLU A 2 -37.90 57.24 -3.69
CA GLU A 2 -37.35 56.48 -2.53
C GLU A 2 -37.83 55.02 -2.44
N LEU A 3 -39.14 54.76 -2.57
CA LEU A 3 -39.66 53.38 -2.48
C LEU A 3 -39.21 52.49 -3.65
N PHE A 4 -38.90 53.07 -4.81
CA PHE A 4 -38.37 52.32 -5.95
C PHE A 4 -36.95 51.82 -5.63
N ALA A 5 -36.06 52.71 -5.16
CA ALA A 5 -34.70 52.34 -4.78
C ALA A 5 -34.64 51.40 -3.54
N GLN A 6 -35.65 51.42 -2.67
CA GLN A 6 -35.76 50.48 -1.55
C GLN A 6 -36.12 49.05 -1.99
N LEU A 7 -36.88 48.89 -3.09
CA LEU A 7 -37.38 47.59 -3.53
C LEU A 7 -36.63 47.04 -4.73
N PHE A 8 -36.15 47.91 -5.62
CA PHE A 8 -35.62 47.55 -6.92
C PHE A 8 -34.26 48.20 -7.19
N GLU A 9 -33.38 47.41 -7.79
CA GLU A 9 -32.14 47.85 -8.41
C GLU A 9 -32.23 47.62 -9.92
N HIS A 10 -31.92 48.66 -10.70
CA HIS A 10 -31.90 48.59 -12.16
C HIS A 10 -30.49 48.25 -12.63
N LEU A 11 -30.34 47.13 -13.36
CA LEU A 11 -29.07 46.66 -13.91
C LEU A 11 -29.10 46.76 -15.44
N PRO A 12 -28.76 47.93 -16.01
CA PRO A 12 -28.87 48.18 -17.45
C PRO A 12 -27.91 47.32 -18.29
N GLU A 13 -26.82 46.79 -17.71
CA GLU A 13 -25.88 45.92 -18.43
C GLU A 13 -26.48 44.55 -18.78
N LEU A 14 -27.37 44.05 -17.92
CA LEU A 14 -28.03 42.74 -18.03
C LEU A 14 -29.43 42.83 -18.63
N TYR A 15 -29.94 44.05 -18.75
CA TYR A 15 -31.28 44.40 -19.17
C TYR A 15 -32.35 43.93 -18.16
N VAL A 16 -32.05 44.00 -16.85
CA VAL A 16 -32.92 43.46 -15.80
C VAL A 16 -33.14 44.42 -14.64
N ILE A 17 -34.23 44.19 -13.92
CA ILE A 17 -34.57 44.82 -12.64
C ILE A 17 -34.54 43.73 -11.57
N VAL A 18 -33.79 43.95 -10.48
CA VAL A 18 -33.66 43.01 -9.35
C VAL A 18 -34.43 43.53 -8.16
N CYS A 19 -35.24 42.67 -7.55
CA CYS A 19 -35.85 42.96 -6.27
C CYS A 19 -34.91 42.62 -5.13
N GLN A 20 -34.46 43.64 -4.39
CA GLN A 20 -33.48 43.47 -3.31
C GLN A 20 -34.00 42.55 -2.19
N PRO A 21 -35.21 42.72 -1.63
CA PRO A 21 -35.69 41.84 -0.56
C PRO A 21 -35.91 40.38 -0.98
N CYS A 22 -36.25 40.14 -2.25
CA CYS A 22 -36.60 38.81 -2.74
C CYS A 22 -35.45 38.11 -3.47
N ALA A 23 -34.33 38.80 -3.64
CA ALA A 23 -33.13 38.38 -4.34
C ALA A 23 -33.38 37.71 -5.71
N THR A 24 -34.19 38.35 -6.56
CA THR A 24 -34.57 37.82 -7.88
C THR A 24 -34.81 38.95 -8.87
N ALA A 25 -34.45 38.71 -10.14
CA ALA A 25 -34.87 39.57 -11.24
C ALA A 25 -36.37 39.39 -11.52
N ILE A 26 -37.02 40.48 -11.94
CA ILE A 26 -38.45 40.55 -12.25
C ILE A 26 -38.65 40.92 -13.71
N LEU A 27 -39.65 40.31 -14.33
CA LEU A 27 -40.08 40.65 -15.68
C LEU A 27 -40.85 41.97 -15.68
N PRO A 28 -40.52 42.96 -16.53
CA PRO A 28 -41.22 44.24 -16.59
C PRO A 28 -42.74 44.07 -16.71
N ALA A 29 -43.18 43.16 -17.59
CA ALA A 29 -44.58 42.85 -17.81
C ALA A 29 -45.32 42.23 -16.59
N GLN A 30 -44.59 41.70 -15.60
CA GLN A 30 -45.16 41.00 -14.44
C GLN A 30 -44.98 41.77 -13.12
N VAL A 31 -44.44 42.99 -13.14
CA VAL A 31 -44.13 43.77 -11.92
C VAL A 31 -45.35 43.92 -11.00
N VAL A 32 -46.53 44.20 -11.56
CA VAL A 32 -47.76 44.38 -10.76
C VAL A 32 -48.17 43.08 -10.06
N THR A 33 -48.16 41.96 -10.80
CA THR A 33 -48.49 40.63 -10.28
C THR A 33 -47.47 40.20 -9.23
N TYR A 34 -46.18 40.40 -9.51
CA TYR A 34 -45.09 40.11 -8.59
C TYR A 34 -45.24 40.88 -7.27
N LEU A 35 -45.47 42.20 -7.34
CA LEU A 35 -45.69 43.03 -6.15
C LEU A 35 -46.92 42.60 -5.36
N LYS A 36 -47.99 42.15 -6.03
CA LYS A 36 -49.19 41.62 -5.38
C LYS A 36 -48.89 40.36 -4.56
N GLU A 37 -48.08 39.46 -5.10
CA GLU A 37 -47.80 38.16 -4.50
C GLU A 37 -46.67 38.23 -3.44
N ARG A 38 -45.59 38.94 -3.73
CA ARG A 38 -44.37 38.97 -2.90
C ARG A 38 -44.30 40.17 -1.96
N HIS A 39 -45.03 41.23 -2.25
CA HIS A 39 -45.08 42.45 -1.43
C HIS A 39 -46.54 42.88 -1.15
N PRO A 40 -47.36 42.04 -0.50
CA PRO A 40 -48.80 42.30 -0.32
C PRO A 40 -49.09 43.57 0.50
N LYS A 41 -48.12 44.03 1.32
CA LYS A 41 -48.21 45.26 2.11
C LYS A 41 -48.11 46.55 1.28
N VAL A 42 -47.61 46.49 0.04
CA VAL A 42 -47.56 47.64 -0.86
C VAL A 42 -48.97 47.90 -1.38
N ALA A 43 -49.48 49.13 -1.22
CA ALA A 43 -50.83 49.49 -1.64
C ALA A 43 -51.02 49.39 -3.17
N VAL A 44 -52.24 49.10 -3.62
CA VAL A 44 -52.56 48.86 -5.04
C VAL A 44 -52.18 50.05 -5.94
N ALA A 45 -52.45 51.28 -5.50
CA ALA A 45 -52.07 52.50 -6.23
C ALA A 45 -50.55 52.59 -6.40
N THR A 46 -49.79 52.32 -5.33
CA THR A 46 -48.33 52.32 -5.32
C THR A 46 -47.74 51.24 -6.24
N ARG A 47 -48.35 50.05 -6.33
CA ARG A 47 -47.92 49.01 -7.27
C ARG A 47 -48.03 49.47 -8.73
N LYS A 48 -49.12 50.17 -9.09
CA LYS A 48 -49.31 50.73 -10.43
C LYS A 48 -48.29 51.83 -10.73
N SER A 49 -48.02 52.72 -9.76
CA SER A 49 -46.99 53.74 -9.90
C SER A 49 -45.59 53.16 -10.07
N LEU A 50 -45.23 52.13 -9.29
CA LEU A 50 -43.95 51.42 -9.43
C LEU A 50 -43.83 50.72 -10.78
N ALA A 51 -44.89 50.07 -11.26
CA ALA A 51 -44.90 49.47 -12.59
C ALA A 51 -44.74 50.51 -13.71
N ALA A 52 -45.40 51.67 -13.60
CA ALA A 52 -45.22 52.75 -14.56
C ALA A 52 -43.75 53.25 -14.60
N ILE A 53 -43.08 53.33 -13.45
CA ILE A 53 -41.66 53.66 -13.36
C ILE A 53 -40.82 52.58 -14.07
N VAL A 54 -41.06 51.29 -13.77
CA VAL A 54 -40.32 50.18 -14.42
C VAL A 54 -40.52 50.20 -15.95
N HIS A 55 -41.74 50.40 -16.43
CA HIS A 55 -42.05 50.43 -17.85
C HIS A 55 -41.40 51.61 -18.59
N ALA A 56 -41.06 52.68 -17.87
CA ALA A 56 -40.39 53.86 -18.43
C ALA A 56 -38.85 53.75 -18.40
N LEU A 57 -38.29 52.71 -17.77
CA LEU A 57 -36.84 52.50 -17.75
C LEU A 57 -36.35 52.04 -19.13
N PRO A 58 -35.25 52.62 -19.64
CA PRO A 58 -34.57 52.10 -20.82
C PRO A 58 -33.86 50.77 -20.50
N ASP A 59 -33.46 50.03 -21.53
CA ASP A 59 -32.61 48.84 -21.40
C ASP A 59 -33.19 47.75 -20.49
N LEU A 60 -34.46 47.39 -20.71
CA LEU A 60 -35.09 46.25 -20.05
C LEU A 60 -35.46 45.16 -21.06
N ALA A 61 -35.23 43.90 -20.68
CA ALA A 61 -35.57 42.74 -21.49
C ALA A 61 -37.07 42.46 -21.41
N TRP A 62 -37.74 42.54 -22.56
CA TRP A 62 -39.17 42.26 -22.68
C TRP A 62 -39.45 40.84 -23.19
N SER A 63 -38.48 40.23 -23.87
CA SER A 63 -38.49 38.82 -24.25
C SER A 63 -37.25 38.07 -23.71
N PRO A 64 -37.31 36.72 -23.60
CA PRO A 64 -36.18 35.93 -23.10
C PRO A 64 -34.87 36.12 -23.89
N GLY A 65 -34.97 36.43 -25.19
CA GLY A 65 -33.81 36.65 -26.07
C GLY A 65 -33.12 38.00 -25.89
N ASP A 66 -33.78 38.95 -25.22
CA ASP A 66 -33.25 40.31 -25.00
C ASP A 66 -32.32 40.38 -23.77
N VAL A 67 -32.31 39.33 -22.94
CA VAL A 67 -31.48 39.26 -21.73
C VAL A 67 -30.02 39.12 -22.13
N ARG A 68 -29.20 40.11 -21.78
CA ARG A 68 -27.76 40.04 -21.98
C ARG A 68 -27.12 39.31 -20.81
N VAL A 69 -26.83 38.02 -21.00
CA VAL A 69 -26.05 37.23 -20.04
C VAL A 69 -24.57 37.48 -20.31
N PRO A 70 -23.82 38.15 -19.40
CA PRO A 70 -22.43 38.48 -19.65
C PRO A 70 -21.55 37.22 -19.60
N LYS A 71 -20.31 37.41 -20.06
CA LYS A 71 -19.16 36.57 -19.68
C LYS A 71 -19.19 36.34 -18.15
N PRO A 72 -18.60 35.25 -17.64
CA PRO A 72 -18.53 34.97 -16.21
C PRO A 72 -18.26 36.24 -15.42
N ALA A 73 -19.17 36.53 -14.49
CA ALA A 73 -19.08 37.75 -13.71
C ALA A 73 -17.86 37.64 -12.81
N LYS A 74 -16.96 38.63 -12.87
CA LYS A 74 -15.77 38.68 -11.99
C LYS A 74 -16.17 38.74 -10.51
N GLU A 75 -17.30 39.39 -10.23
CA GLU A 75 -17.86 39.53 -8.89
C GLU A 75 -19.35 39.12 -8.89
N PRO A 76 -19.91 38.66 -7.76
CA PRO A 76 -21.33 38.40 -7.64
C PRO A 76 -22.18 39.64 -7.93
N ILE A 77 -23.23 39.49 -8.74
CA ILE A 77 -24.21 40.53 -9.03
C ILE A 77 -24.94 40.89 -7.74
N ALA A 78 -24.95 42.19 -7.41
CA ALA A 78 -25.62 42.71 -6.23
C ALA A 78 -27.12 42.36 -6.22
N GLY A 79 -27.65 42.05 -5.02
CA GLY A 79 -29.06 41.72 -4.85
C GLY A 79 -29.50 40.34 -5.35
N LEU A 80 -28.62 39.47 -5.87
CA LEU A 80 -28.97 38.10 -6.27
C LEU A 80 -28.29 37.04 -5.40
N GLN A 81 -28.98 35.92 -5.15
CA GLN A 81 -28.46 34.83 -4.34
C GLN A 81 -27.47 33.95 -5.10
N SER A 82 -26.27 33.74 -4.54
CA SER A 82 -25.26 32.81 -5.06
C SER A 82 -25.51 31.36 -4.65
N ARG A 83 -25.10 30.43 -5.51
CA ARG A 83 -25.19 28.97 -5.32
C ARG A 83 -23.93 28.28 -5.80
N GLY A 84 -23.51 27.20 -5.14
CA GLY A 84 -22.27 26.46 -5.45
C GLY A 84 -22.42 25.24 -6.36
N ASP A 85 -23.61 24.96 -6.88
CA ASP A 85 -23.92 23.76 -7.67
C ASP A 85 -24.13 24.06 -9.17
N GLY A 86 -23.50 25.13 -9.66
CA GLY A 86 -23.55 25.52 -11.07
C GLY A 86 -22.72 24.60 -11.96
N LEU A 87 -23.25 24.36 -13.16
CA LEU A 87 -22.64 23.63 -14.27
C LEU A 87 -22.40 24.61 -15.41
N VAL A 88 -21.14 24.77 -15.84
CA VAL A 88 -20.75 25.77 -16.84
C VAL A 88 -20.05 25.10 -18.01
N CYS A 89 -20.48 25.44 -19.23
CA CYS A 89 -19.80 24.97 -20.44
C CYS A 89 -18.39 25.56 -20.55
N LEU A 90 -17.42 24.74 -20.96
CA LEU A 90 -16.02 25.14 -21.11
C LEU A 90 -15.60 25.31 -22.58
N LEU A 91 -16.51 25.15 -23.54
CA LEU A 91 -16.18 25.37 -24.94
C LEU A 91 -15.96 26.87 -25.19
N GLU A 92 -14.97 27.20 -26.03
CA GLU A 92 -14.60 28.59 -26.30
C GLU A 92 -15.81 29.44 -26.70
N ARG A 93 -15.95 30.60 -26.04
CA ARG A 93 -17.05 31.58 -26.23
C ARG A 93 -18.44 31.07 -25.85
N CYS A 94 -18.57 29.89 -25.25
CA CYS A 94 -19.82 29.43 -24.64
C CYS A 94 -19.83 29.69 -23.13
N TRP A 95 -20.78 30.51 -22.68
CA TRP A 95 -20.94 30.86 -21.26
C TRP A 95 -22.22 30.27 -20.66
N TYR A 96 -22.77 29.26 -21.31
CA TYR A 96 -24.00 28.63 -20.85
C TYR A 96 -23.82 28.02 -19.46
N THR A 97 -24.67 28.46 -18.54
CA THR A 97 -24.68 28.03 -17.14
C THR A 97 -26.05 27.47 -16.79
N CYS A 98 -26.06 26.35 -16.08
CA CYS A 98 -27.28 25.76 -15.54
C CYS A 98 -26.97 24.98 -14.27
N ILE A 99 -27.97 24.30 -13.71
CA ILE A 99 -27.82 23.51 -12.47
C ILE A 99 -28.19 22.03 -12.66
N SER A 100 -28.66 21.68 -13.85
CA SER A 100 -29.14 20.33 -14.17
C SER A 100 -28.16 19.64 -15.09
N LEU A 101 -27.72 18.44 -14.70
CA LEU A 101 -26.84 17.62 -15.53
C LEU A 101 -27.50 17.29 -16.89
N GLN A 102 -28.81 17.04 -16.90
CA GLN A 102 -29.54 16.81 -18.16
C GLN A 102 -29.58 18.08 -19.02
N GLY A 103 -29.69 19.25 -18.39
CA GLY A 103 -29.68 20.54 -19.06
C GLY A 103 -28.36 20.83 -19.75
N ILE A 104 -27.24 20.70 -19.03
CA ILE A 104 -25.90 20.95 -19.61
C ILE A 104 -25.56 19.93 -20.70
N GLN A 105 -25.95 18.66 -20.52
CA GLN A 105 -25.75 17.63 -21.54
C GLN A 105 -26.55 17.90 -22.81
N LYS A 106 -27.82 18.33 -22.67
CA LYS A 106 -28.66 18.71 -23.79
C LYS A 106 -28.04 19.88 -24.55
N HIS A 107 -27.65 20.94 -23.84
CA HIS A 107 -26.97 22.09 -24.42
C HIS A 107 -25.68 21.69 -25.16
N CYS A 108 -24.77 20.96 -24.51
CA CYS A 108 -23.52 20.52 -25.14
C CYS A 108 -23.77 19.62 -26.37
N LYS A 109 -24.82 18.81 -26.36
CA LYS A 109 -25.20 17.98 -27.51
C LYS A 109 -25.72 18.81 -28.68
N GLU A 110 -26.62 19.76 -28.41
CA GLU A 110 -27.31 20.57 -29.42
C GLU A 110 -26.39 21.65 -30.02
N GLU A 111 -25.67 22.39 -29.17
CA GLU A 111 -24.85 23.54 -29.59
C GLU A 111 -23.41 23.16 -29.96
N HIS A 112 -22.90 22.05 -29.43
CA HIS A 112 -21.49 21.67 -29.56
C HIS A 112 -21.26 20.25 -30.09
N GLY A 113 -22.33 19.56 -30.50
CA GLY A 113 -22.23 18.19 -31.04
C GLY A 113 -21.64 17.18 -30.06
N TRP A 114 -21.69 17.44 -28.75
CA TRP A 114 -21.11 16.57 -27.74
C TRP A 114 -21.80 15.20 -27.70
N VAL A 115 -21.00 14.14 -27.72
CA VAL A 115 -21.45 12.75 -27.62
C VAL A 115 -20.83 12.10 -26.39
N ASN A 116 -21.67 11.52 -25.52
CA ASN A 116 -21.20 10.84 -24.30
C ASN A 116 -20.44 9.54 -24.65
N GLN A 117 -19.15 9.46 -24.29
CA GLN A 117 -18.34 8.25 -24.50
C GLN A 117 -18.62 7.16 -23.44
N GLN A 118 -19.27 7.50 -22.33
CA GLN A 118 -19.64 6.58 -21.27
C GLN A 118 -21.10 6.12 -21.47
N LYS A 119 -21.30 4.93 -22.06
CA LYS A 119 -22.63 4.33 -22.25
C LYS A 119 -23.30 4.00 -20.90
N ARG A 120 -24.63 4.10 -20.85
CA ARG A 120 -25.46 3.77 -19.68
C ARG A 120 -25.54 2.23 -19.55
N GLY A 121 -25.26 1.70 -18.35
CA GLY A 121 -25.10 0.25 -18.09
C GLY A 121 -23.67 -0.26 -18.36
N GLY A 122 -23.17 -1.18 -17.53
CA GLY A 122 -21.81 -1.76 -17.65
C GLY A 122 -20.94 -1.60 -16.40
N ASP A 123 -19.96 -2.51 -16.26
CA ASP A 123 -19.08 -2.69 -15.10
C ASP A 123 -18.31 -1.41 -14.70
N MET A 124 -18.40 -1.04 -13.42
CA MET A 124 -17.78 0.18 -12.86
C MET A 124 -16.26 0.19 -13.02
N ARG A 125 -15.60 -0.98 -13.00
CA ARG A 125 -14.14 -1.11 -13.16
C ARG A 125 -13.64 -0.81 -14.58
N GLN A 126 -14.47 -1.00 -15.60
CA GLN A 126 -14.12 -0.65 -16.97
C GLN A 126 -14.36 0.84 -17.26
N LYS A 127 -15.35 1.47 -16.60
CA LYS A 127 -15.68 2.89 -16.76
C LYS A 127 -14.61 3.84 -16.25
N SER A 128 -13.84 3.45 -15.23
CA SER A 128 -12.71 4.25 -14.70
C SER A 128 -11.48 4.27 -15.62
N LYS A 129 -11.43 3.41 -16.66
CA LYS A 129 -10.33 3.39 -17.64
C LYS A 129 -10.50 4.42 -18.76
N HIS A 130 -11.71 4.91 -19.00
CA HIS A 130 -11.97 5.95 -20.01
C HIS A 130 -12.03 7.32 -19.34
N ALA A 131 -11.14 8.23 -19.74
CA ALA A 131 -11.19 9.61 -19.31
C ALA A 131 -12.55 10.22 -19.68
N SER A 132 -13.16 10.91 -18.71
CA SER A 132 -14.44 11.59 -18.89
C SER A 132 -14.31 12.64 -19.99
N ASN A 133 -15.03 12.49 -21.11
CA ASN A 133 -15.05 13.48 -22.20
C ASN A 133 -16.01 14.65 -21.94
N ARG A 134 -16.19 15.02 -20.67
CA ARG A 134 -17.03 16.15 -20.27
C ARG A 134 -16.37 17.46 -20.70
N ILE A 135 -17.18 18.37 -21.24
CA ILE A 135 -16.75 19.70 -21.68
C ILE A 135 -17.41 20.81 -20.83
N TRP A 136 -17.72 20.49 -19.58
CA TRP A 136 -18.29 21.42 -18.60
C TRP A 136 -17.62 21.21 -17.24
N ARG A 137 -17.69 22.24 -16.39
CA ARG A 137 -17.19 22.21 -15.01
C ARG A 137 -18.36 22.06 -14.04
N ASP A 138 -18.21 21.17 -13.06
CA ASP A 138 -19.15 21.01 -11.94
C ASP A 138 -18.74 21.90 -10.76
N GLY A 139 -19.69 22.29 -9.91
CA GLY A 139 -19.40 23.00 -8.65
C GLY A 139 -19.01 24.48 -8.81
N GLN A 140 -19.35 25.11 -9.94
CA GLN A 140 -19.09 26.53 -10.15
C GLN A 140 -20.10 27.37 -9.36
N CYS A 141 -19.64 28.45 -8.73
CA CYS A 141 -20.55 29.42 -8.15
C CYS A 141 -21.38 30.10 -9.25
N CYS A 142 -22.71 30.14 -9.10
CA CYS A 142 -23.62 30.76 -10.06
C CYS A 142 -24.77 31.51 -9.37
N GLN A 143 -25.33 32.50 -10.05
CA GLN A 143 -26.49 33.28 -9.61
C GLN A 143 -27.64 33.10 -10.60
N ARG A 144 -28.86 32.96 -10.09
CA ARG A 144 -30.09 32.82 -10.90
C ARG A 144 -30.74 34.19 -11.06
N LEU A 145 -30.92 34.63 -12.30
CA LEU A 145 -31.58 35.91 -12.60
C LEU A 145 -33.10 35.79 -12.38
N PHE A 146 -33.81 34.96 -13.15
CA PHE A 146 -35.27 34.88 -13.11
C PHE A 146 -35.79 33.57 -12.52
N ARG A 147 -36.91 33.66 -11.77
CA ARG A 147 -37.64 32.49 -11.27
C ARG A 147 -38.70 31.94 -12.24
N ALA A 148 -39.13 32.75 -13.21
CA ALA A 148 -40.19 32.39 -14.16
C ALA A 148 -39.78 31.22 -15.08
N VAL A 149 -40.74 30.33 -15.36
CA VAL A 149 -40.55 29.20 -16.29
C VAL A 149 -40.39 29.76 -17.72
N GLY A 150 -39.42 29.26 -18.48
CA GLY A 150 -39.09 29.77 -19.82
C GLY A 150 -38.10 30.94 -19.86
N TRP A 151 -37.64 31.44 -18.70
CA TRP A 151 -36.60 32.47 -18.58
C TRP A 151 -35.36 31.97 -17.78
N PRO A 152 -34.65 30.92 -18.23
CA PRO A 152 -33.53 30.37 -17.45
C PRO A 152 -32.23 31.12 -17.74
N ALA A 153 -32.00 32.24 -17.05
CA ALA A 153 -30.71 32.93 -17.11
C ALA A 153 -29.94 32.69 -15.80
N TYR A 154 -28.89 31.86 -15.88
CA TYR A 154 -27.89 31.71 -14.82
C TYR A 154 -26.61 32.40 -15.25
N VAL A 155 -25.96 33.08 -14.32
CA VAL A 155 -24.65 33.71 -14.54
C VAL A 155 -23.63 32.98 -13.69
N ALA A 156 -22.55 32.48 -14.29
CA ALA A 156 -21.40 31.95 -13.56
C ALA A 156 -20.62 33.11 -12.93
N VAL A 157 -20.16 32.93 -11.69
CA VAL A 157 -19.28 33.88 -11.00
C VAL A 157 -17.88 33.28 -11.01
N GLU A 158 -16.87 34.01 -11.49
CA GLU A 158 -15.47 33.58 -11.44
C GLU A 158 -15.04 33.48 -9.98
N THR A 159 -14.86 32.25 -9.51
CA THR A 159 -14.20 32.01 -8.23
C THR A 159 -12.70 32.09 -8.47
N SER A 160 -12.05 33.16 -8.02
CA SER A 160 -10.60 33.16 -7.82
C SER A 160 -10.29 32.21 -6.65
N VAL A 161 -10.31 30.91 -6.89
CA VAL A 161 -9.66 29.98 -5.98
C VAL A 161 -8.17 30.18 -6.24
N GLU A 162 -7.52 30.98 -5.40
CA GLU A 162 -6.10 31.22 -5.47
C GLU A 162 -5.38 29.87 -5.48
N ALA A 163 -4.82 29.50 -6.64
CA ALA A 163 -4.13 28.22 -6.86
C ALA A 163 -3.00 27.97 -5.85
N ALA A 164 -2.52 29.02 -5.18
CA ALA A 164 -1.55 28.95 -4.09
C ALA A 164 -2.03 28.14 -2.88
N ASN A 165 -3.34 28.11 -2.59
CA ASN A 165 -3.85 27.50 -1.35
C ASN A 165 -4.03 25.98 -1.46
N LEU A 166 -4.34 25.46 -2.65
CA LEU A 166 -4.51 24.01 -2.89
C LEU A 166 -3.17 23.26 -2.92
N GLU A 167 -2.10 23.86 -3.45
CA GLU A 167 -0.77 23.24 -3.48
C GLU A 167 -0.15 23.19 -2.08
N ASP A 168 -0.30 24.24 -1.26
CA ASP A 168 0.14 24.25 0.15
C ASP A 168 -0.63 23.20 0.99
N ILE A 169 -1.96 23.11 0.82
CA ILE A 169 -2.76 22.05 1.48
C ILE A 169 -2.31 20.65 1.03
N SER A 170 -2.06 20.44 -0.26
CA SER A 170 -1.56 19.18 -0.81
C SER A 170 -0.20 18.79 -0.24
N GLN A 171 0.72 19.76 -0.13
CA GLN A 171 2.05 19.55 0.46
C GLN A 171 1.96 19.21 1.95
N ARG A 172 1.12 19.91 2.72
CA ARG A 172 0.88 19.61 4.15
C ARG A 172 0.27 18.23 4.37
N VAL A 173 -0.71 17.82 3.55
CA VAL A 173 -1.30 16.48 3.63
C VAL A 173 -0.28 15.39 3.27
N LYS A 174 0.60 15.63 2.30
CA LYS A 174 1.70 14.70 1.97
C LYS A 174 2.70 14.60 3.12
N ALA A 175 3.08 15.74 3.71
CA ALA A 175 4.00 15.78 4.86
C ALA A 175 3.41 15.08 6.10
N ASP A 176 2.14 15.32 6.42
CA ASP A 176 1.44 14.65 7.53
C ASP A 176 1.33 13.13 7.30
N ARG A 177 0.99 12.69 6.08
CA ARG A 177 1.00 11.26 5.74
C ARG A 177 2.39 10.64 5.84
N GLN A 178 3.43 11.37 5.47
CA GLN A 178 4.81 10.91 5.57
C GLN A 178 5.22 10.79 7.04
N HIS A 179 4.95 11.82 7.85
CA HIS A 179 5.18 11.79 9.29
C HIS A 179 4.45 10.62 9.97
N GLN A 180 3.17 10.40 9.66
CA GLN A 180 2.42 9.26 10.18
C GLN A 180 2.98 7.90 9.73
N ARG A 181 3.56 7.81 8.52
CA ARG A 181 4.25 6.59 8.07
C ARG A 181 5.53 6.37 8.86
N GLU A 182 6.35 7.41 9.02
CA GLU A 182 7.60 7.37 9.78
C GLU A 182 7.34 7.02 11.26
N GLU A 183 6.30 7.59 11.88
CA GLU A 183 5.89 7.24 13.23
C GLU A 183 5.45 5.78 13.35
N ARG A 184 4.68 5.27 12.38
CA ARG A 184 4.28 3.85 12.35
C ARG A 184 5.47 2.93 12.13
N GLU A 185 6.37 3.27 11.24
CA GLU A 185 7.61 2.52 10.99
C GLU A 185 8.52 2.53 12.22
N ALA A 186 8.68 3.67 12.88
CA ALA A 186 9.44 3.79 14.12
C ALA A 186 8.80 2.99 15.28
N ALA A 187 7.46 2.95 15.35
CA ALA A 187 6.74 2.13 16.31
C ALA A 187 6.92 0.63 16.02
N MET A 188 6.80 0.20 14.77
CA MET A 188 7.03 -1.20 14.34
C MET A 188 8.50 -1.61 14.55
N ALA A 189 9.45 -0.70 14.34
CA ALA A 189 10.88 -0.96 14.56
C ALA A 189 11.20 -1.24 16.04
N LYS A 190 10.41 -0.68 16.96
CA LYS A 190 10.52 -0.89 18.42
C LYS A 190 9.60 -2.01 18.94
N GLU A 191 8.84 -2.67 18.06
CA GLU A 191 7.91 -3.72 18.46
C GLU A 191 8.67 -4.99 18.89
N LYS A 192 8.45 -5.39 20.13
CA LYS A 192 8.92 -6.66 20.70
C LYS A 192 7.85 -7.73 20.53
N ILE A 193 8.26 -8.98 20.32
CA ILE A 193 7.34 -10.12 20.31
C ILE A 193 6.70 -10.23 21.70
N LYS A 194 5.37 -10.26 21.74
CA LYS A 194 4.58 -10.37 22.96
C LYS A 194 3.81 -11.67 22.95
N GLU A 195 3.53 -12.17 24.15
CA GLU A 195 2.60 -13.28 24.32
C GLU A 195 1.20 -12.85 23.82
N GLY A 196 0.57 -13.70 23.02
CA GLY A 196 -0.76 -13.43 22.48
C GLY A 196 -1.81 -13.33 23.57
N ILE A 197 -2.91 -12.62 23.31
CA ILE A 197 -4.08 -12.66 24.19
C ILE A 197 -4.68 -14.07 24.07
N ARG A 198 -4.91 -14.77 25.20
CA ARG A 198 -5.45 -16.16 25.24
C ARG A 198 -6.67 -16.40 24.32
N SER A 199 -7.48 -15.38 24.05
CA SER A 199 -8.66 -15.47 23.17
C SER A 199 -8.35 -15.46 21.66
N GLN A 200 -7.09 -15.32 21.25
CA GLN A 200 -6.62 -15.37 19.86
C GLN A 200 -5.50 -16.42 19.69
N ALA A 201 -5.47 -17.44 20.55
CA ALA A 201 -4.46 -18.49 20.46
C ALA A 201 -4.60 -19.26 19.14
N ASP A 202 -3.57 -19.20 18.30
CA ASP A 202 -3.44 -20.04 17.12
C ASP A 202 -2.88 -21.41 17.58
N PRO A 203 -3.63 -22.52 17.42
CA PRO A 203 -3.16 -23.85 17.83
C PRO A 203 -1.80 -24.23 17.25
N TRP A 204 -1.45 -23.70 16.08
CA TRP A 204 -0.13 -23.89 15.48
C TRP A 204 0.98 -23.21 16.27
N LEU A 205 0.74 -21.99 16.77
CA LEU A 205 1.72 -21.26 17.58
C LEU A 205 1.81 -21.82 18.99
N GLU A 206 0.73 -22.39 19.52
CA GLU A 206 0.76 -23.16 20.77
C GLU A 206 1.57 -24.44 20.62
N LEU A 207 1.30 -25.23 19.56
CA LEU A 207 2.02 -26.47 19.27
C LEU A 207 3.52 -26.23 19.08
N THR A 208 3.90 -25.17 18.39
CA THR A 208 5.29 -24.89 18.05
C THR A 208 6.05 -24.12 19.14
N GLY A 209 5.36 -23.47 20.07
CA GLY A 209 5.99 -22.68 21.13
C GLY A 209 6.82 -21.48 20.65
N TRP A 210 6.63 -21.01 19.40
CA TRP A 210 7.47 -19.95 18.83
C TRP A 210 7.32 -18.60 19.55
N VAL A 211 6.10 -18.26 19.96
CA VAL A 211 5.79 -16.99 20.63
C VAL A 211 6.50 -16.89 21.99
N PRO A 212 6.34 -17.85 22.93
CA PRO A 212 7.04 -17.78 24.21
C PRO A 212 8.56 -17.84 24.05
N HIS A 213 9.08 -18.63 23.09
CA HIS A 213 10.53 -18.72 22.84
C HIS A 213 11.15 -17.37 22.41
N LEU A 214 10.47 -16.63 21.52
CA LEU A 214 11.00 -15.39 20.95
C LEU A 214 10.51 -14.12 21.70
N GLN A 215 9.81 -14.29 22.83
CA GLN A 215 9.22 -13.21 23.60
C GLN A 215 10.26 -12.17 24.05
N GLY A 216 9.89 -10.89 23.98
CA GLY A 216 10.73 -9.78 24.44
C GLY A 216 11.84 -9.37 23.48
N ILE A 217 12.07 -10.14 22.42
CA ILE A 217 13.03 -9.78 21.35
C ILE A 217 12.36 -8.87 20.32
N LEU A 218 13.12 -7.91 19.80
CA LEU A 218 12.65 -7.01 18.74
C LEU A 218 12.35 -7.80 17.47
N ARG A 219 11.12 -7.70 16.97
CA ARG A 219 10.69 -8.39 15.74
C ARG A 219 11.53 -7.99 14.54
N ALA A 220 11.77 -6.68 14.38
CA ALA A 220 12.61 -6.15 13.32
C ALA A 220 14.05 -6.68 13.39
N ALA A 221 14.58 -6.91 14.60
CA ALA A 221 15.92 -7.48 14.77
C ALA A 221 15.99 -8.93 14.30
N LEU A 222 14.98 -9.76 14.60
CA LEU A 222 14.93 -11.16 14.14
C LEU A 222 14.73 -11.27 12.63
N LEU A 223 13.90 -10.41 12.05
CA LEU A 223 13.72 -10.34 10.59
C LEU A 223 15.03 -9.99 9.88
N ARG A 224 15.75 -8.96 10.36
CA ARG A 224 17.09 -8.63 9.86
C ARG A 224 18.07 -9.77 10.09
N ALA A 225 18.03 -10.41 11.26
CA ALA A 225 18.97 -11.47 11.61
C ALA A 225 18.93 -12.63 10.60
N LYS A 226 17.75 -13.04 10.14
CA LYS A 226 17.60 -14.15 9.18
C LYS A 226 17.78 -13.76 7.70
N GLN A 227 17.87 -12.48 7.35
CA GLN A 227 17.98 -12.04 5.96
C GLN A 227 19.37 -12.38 5.39
N PRO A 228 19.48 -13.07 4.24
CA PRO A 228 20.77 -13.27 3.58
C PRO A 228 21.43 -11.94 3.15
N VAL A 229 22.77 -11.88 3.18
CA VAL A 229 23.54 -10.71 2.72
C VAL A 229 23.27 -10.42 1.24
N GLY A 230 23.01 -9.15 0.89
CA GLY A 230 22.62 -8.71 -0.46
C GLY A 230 21.12 -8.66 -0.74
N GLY A 231 20.28 -8.71 0.30
CA GLY A 231 18.82 -8.60 0.19
C GLY A 231 18.28 -7.17 0.16
N GLU A 232 18.99 -6.19 0.73
CA GLU A 232 18.60 -4.78 0.75
C GLU A 232 19.71 -3.93 0.11
N ILE A 233 19.34 -3.24 -0.96
CA ILE A 233 20.15 -2.20 -1.59
C ILE A 233 19.56 -0.88 -1.07
N ASP A 234 20.38 0.00 -0.49
CA ASP A 234 19.89 1.32 -0.11
C ASP A 234 19.41 2.10 -1.35
N ALA A 235 18.70 3.21 -1.16
CA ALA A 235 18.24 4.06 -2.27
C ALA A 235 19.38 4.61 -3.17
N HIS A 236 20.65 4.39 -2.79
CA HIS A 236 21.86 4.88 -3.45
C HIS A 236 22.73 3.74 -4.03
N GLY A 237 22.25 2.50 -4.05
CA GLY A 237 23.01 1.38 -4.62
C GLY A 237 24.14 0.84 -3.74
N ARG A 238 24.26 1.28 -2.49
CA ARG A 238 25.31 0.85 -1.56
C ARG A 238 24.79 -0.18 -0.57
N GLU A 239 25.62 -1.17 -0.34
CA GLU A 239 25.38 -2.21 0.64
C GLU A 239 26.07 -1.76 1.93
N GLU A 240 25.30 -1.31 2.92
CA GLU A 240 25.84 -0.99 4.24
C GLU A 240 26.17 -2.31 4.95
N VAL A 241 27.42 -2.77 4.79
CA VAL A 241 27.90 -3.99 5.46
C VAL A 241 28.15 -3.66 6.92
N ALA A 242 27.21 -4.02 7.78
CA ALA A 242 27.42 -3.96 9.22
C ALA A 242 28.70 -4.75 9.59
N LEU A 243 29.46 -4.23 10.55
CA LEU A 243 30.77 -4.81 10.96
C LEU A 243 30.68 -6.30 11.32
N ASP A 244 29.52 -6.73 11.84
CA ASP A 244 29.21 -8.12 12.17
C ASP A 244 29.04 -9.03 10.94
N ASP A 245 28.68 -8.49 9.78
CA ASP A 245 28.50 -9.23 8.51
C ASP A 245 29.82 -9.48 7.75
N THR A 246 30.96 -9.03 8.28
CA THR A 246 32.29 -9.31 7.70
C THR A 246 32.52 -10.82 7.58
N GLY A 247 32.63 -11.32 6.35
CA GLY A 247 32.79 -12.75 6.04
C GLY A 247 31.49 -13.54 5.93
N LEU A 248 30.34 -12.98 6.35
CA LEU A 248 29.04 -13.69 6.29
C LEU A 248 28.63 -14.02 4.85
N ARG A 249 28.91 -13.13 3.89
CA ARG A 249 28.65 -13.41 2.46
C ARG A 249 29.42 -14.64 1.97
N ASP A 250 30.68 -14.76 2.34
CA ASP A 250 31.53 -15.87 1.92
C ASP A 250 31.03 -17.19 2.50
N VAL A 251 30.61 -17.16 3.77
CA VAL A 251 29.98 -18.28 4.48
C VAL A 251 28.66 -18.68 3.84
N CYS A 252 27.80 -17.72 3.50
CA CYS A 252 26.54 -17.98 2.78
C CYS A 252 26.80 -18.66 1.43
N LYS A 253 27.74 -18.13 0.64
CA LYS A 253 28.14 -18.72 -0.65
C LYS A 253 28.73 -20.12 -0.49
N ALA A 254 29.55 -20.34 0.54
CA ALA A 254 30.11 -21.64 0.86
C ALA A 254 29.00 -22.64 1.22
N MET A 255 28.04 -22.25 2.06
CA MET A 255 26.89 -23.09 2.42
C MET A 255 26.06 -23.45 1.19
N GLU A 256 25.79 -22.51 0.28
CA GLU A 256 25.08 -22.80 -0.97
C GLU A 256 25.84 -23.77 -1.89
N ARG A 257 27.17 -23.61 -2.01
CA ARG A 257 28.02 -24.54 -2.79
C ARG A 257 28.03 -25.92 -2.17
N LEU A 258 28.18 -26.00 -0.85
CA LEU A 258 28.10 -27.24 -0.08
C LEU A 258 26.77 -27.95 -0.32
N ILE A 259 25.64 -27.24 -0.23
CA ILE A 259 24.32 -27.85 -0.45
C ILE A 259 24.20 -28.41 -1.88
N ARG A 260 24.68 -27.68 -2.89
CA ARG A 260 24.70 -28.19 -4.28
C ARG A 260 25.53 -29.48 -4.38
N LYS A 261 26.76 -29.48 -3.85
CA LYS A 261 27.62 -30.69 -3.79
C LYS A 261 26.94 -31.84 -3.05
N ALA A 262 26.21 -31.54 -1.98
CA ALA A 262 25.50 -32.53 -1.19
C ALA A 262 24.38 -33.21 -2.00
N PHE A 263 23.57 -32.43 -2.72
CA PHE A 263 22.58 -33.00 -3.64
C PHE A 263 23.23 -33.79 -4.78
N ASP A 264 24.26 -33.24 -5.43
CA ASP A 264 24.95 -33.89 -6.55
C ASP A 264 25.59 -35.23 -6.14
N SER A 265 26.14 -35.30 -4.93
CA SER A 265 26.76 -36.52 -4.38
C SER A 265 25.77 -37.54 -3.82
N SER A 266 24.52 -37.16 -3.57
CA SER A 266 23.48 -38.04 -2.99
C SER A 266 22.81 -38.90 -4.06
N GLN A 267 23.60 -39.52 -4.94
CA GLN A 267 23.13 -40.37 -6.03
C GLN A 267 23.46 -41.84 -5.75
N ALA A 268 22.60 -42.75 -6.21
CA ALA A 268 22.74 -44.18 -5.93
C ALA A 268 24.07 -44.73 -6.49
N GLU A 269 24.54 -44.16 -7.60
CA GLU A 269 25.79 -44.49 -8.27
C GLU A 269 27.02 -44.05 -7.47
N VAL A 270 26.87 -43.13 -6.51
CA VAL A 270 27.96 -42.52 -5.73
C VAL A 270 28.02 -43.06 -4.31
N VAL A 271 26.88 -43.08 -3.61
CA VAL A 271 26.80 -43.50 -2.20
C VAL A 271 26.16 -44.87 -1.99
N GLY A 272 25.67 -45.50 -3.06
CA GLY A 272 24.94 -46.76 -3.01
C GLY A 272 23.46 -46.56 -2.66
N ARG A 273 22.61 -47.45 -3.20
CA ARG A 273 21.15 -47.41 -2.97
C ARG A 273 20.78 -47.58 -1.49
N LEU A 274 21.47 -48.46 -0.77
CA LEU A 274 21.21 -48.74 0.64
C LEU A 274 21.32 -47.47 1.51
N THR A 275 22.36 -46.65 1.28
CA THR A 275 22.56 -45.38 2.00
C THR A 275 21.38 -44.44 1.82
N LEU A 276 20.84 -44.35 0.59
CA LEU A 276 19.70 -43.52 0.27
C LEU A 276 18.39 -44.05 0.87
N GLU A 277 18.23 -45.37 1.00
CA GLU A 277 17.08 -45.99 1.66
C GLU A 277 17.12 -45.78 3.18
N ILE A 278 18.30 -45.89 3.79
CA ILE A 278 18.52 -45.67 5.23
C ILE A 278 18.18 -44.23 5.62
N ILE A 279 18.75 -43.23 4.92
CA ILE A 279 18.52 -41.83 5.29
C ILE A 279 17.07 -41.37 5.06
N GLU A 280 16.34 -42.06 4.18
CA GLU A 280 14.94 -41.72 3.90
C GLU A 280 13.95 -42.31 4.92
N ARG A 281 14.41 -43.24 5.78
CA ARG A 281 13.59 -43.81 6.86
C ARG A 281 13.07 -42.71 7.78
N ARG A 282 11.79 -42.82 8.14
CA ARG A 282 11.13 -41.92 9.11
C ARG A 282 11.44 -42.30 10.55
N GLU A 283 11.58 -43.60 10.80
CA GLU A 283 11.86 -44.16 12.12
C GLU A 283 13.21 -44.89 12.09
N ALA A 284 14.08 -44.54 13.05
CA ALA A 284 15.36 -45.21 13.21
C ALA A 284 15.13 -46.68 13.61
N GLY A 285 15.69 -47.61 12.85
CA GLY A 285 15.54 -49.05 13.11
C GLY A 285 14.32 -49.73 12.46
N ALA A 286 13.50 -49.02 11.68
CA ALA A 286 12.42 -49.65 10.92
C ALA A 286 12.94 -50.74 9.96
N GLU A 287 12.20 -51.85 9.86
CA GLU A 287 12.59 -53.05 9.11
C GLU A 287 12.79 -52.79 7.61
N SER A 288 12.02 -51.86 7.03
CA SER A 288 12.20 -51.47 5.63
C SER A 288 11.72 -50.04 5.34
N ASN A 289 12.27 -49.47 4.28
CA ASN A 289 11.74 -48.30 3.60
C ASN A 289 11.84 -48.58 2.10
N GLU A 290 10.70 -48.57 1.41
CA GLU A 290 10.63 -48.95 0.00
C GLU A 290 11.21 -47.89 -0.95
N ARG A 291 11.40 -46.64 -0.47
CA ARG A 291 11.75 -45.50 -1.32
C ARG A 291 13.11 -44.90 -0.96
N PRO A 292 14.09 -44.87 -1.88
CA PRO A 292 15.35 -44.18 -1.66
C PRO A 292 15.16 -42.66 -1.64
N PHE A 293 16.02 -41.95 -0.90
CA PHE A 293 16.11 -40.50 -0.94
C PHE A 293 16.28 -39.99 -2.37
N TYR A 294 15.40 -39.08 -2.78
CA TYR A 294 15.46 -38.48 -4.11
C TYR A 294 16.26 -37.19 -4.07
N SER A 295 17.42 -37.17 -4.72
CA SER A 295 18.33 -36.02 -4.77
C SER A 295 18.24 -35.19 -6.05
N ARG A 296 17.61 -35.72 -7.11
CA ARG A 296 17.58 -35.09 -8.46
C ARG A 296 16.57 -33.93 -8.56
N HIS A 297 16.73 -32.93 -7.70
CA HIS A 297 15.90 -31.73 -7.73
C HIS A 297 16.32 -30.76 -8.85
N ARG A 298 15.35 -29.98 -9.36
CA ARG A 298 15.66 -28.86 -10.27
C ARG A 298 16.53 -27.83 -9.56
N VAL A 299 17.45 -27.20 -10.29
CA VAL A 299 18.36 -26.16 -9.76
C VAL A 299 17.61 -25.05 -9.00
N GLY A 300 16.46 -24.60 -9.52
CA GLY A 300 15.62 -23.61 -8.85
C GLY A 300 15.05 -24.08 -7.50
N THR A 301 14.77 -25.37 -7.35
CA THR A 301 14.33 -25.96 -6.07
C THR A 301 15.48 -26.02 -5.08
N ILE A 302 16.66 -26.47 -5.49
CA ILE A 302 17.87 -26.50 -4.64
C ILE A 302 18.20 -25.09 -4.14
N LYS A 303 18.07 -24.07 -5.01
CA LYS A 303 18.26 -22.66 -4.62
C LYS A 303 17.27 -22.23 -3.52
N LYS A 304 15.97 -22.50 -3.70
CA LYS A 304 14.94 -22.19 -2.70
C LYS A 304 15.17 -22.91 -1.37
N TYR A 305 15.62 -24.15 -1.42
CA TYR A 305 15.90 -24.95 -0.23
C TYR A 305 17.13 -24.41 0.50
N SER A 306 18.20 -24.09 -0.25
CA SER A 306 19.43 -23.50 0.28
C SER A 306 19.16 -22.21 1.06
N GLN A 307 18.26 -21.35 0.55
CA GLN A 307 17.90 -20.10 1.21
C GLN A 307 17.37 -20.30 2.64
N LYS A 308 16.68 -21.40 2.94
CA LYS A 308 16.15 -21.67 4.29
C LYS A 308 17.27 -21.95 5.29
N LEU A 309 18.26 -22.76 4.90
CA LEU A 309 19.42 -23.07 5.74
C LEU A 309 20.33 -21.85 5.87
N VAL A 310 20.55 -21.12 4.78
CA VAL A 310 21.30 -19.84 4.79
C VAL A 310 20.65 -18.83 5.74
N SER A 311 19.32 -18.75 5.77
CA SER A 311 18.60 -17.85 6.68
C SER A 311 18.83 -18.23 8.15
N ILE A 312 18.85 -19.53 8.48
CA ILE A 312 19.20 -20.02 9.82
C ILE A 312 20.66 -19.69 10.16
N LEU A 313 21.58 -19.90 9.21
CA LEU A 313 23.00 -19.59 9.39
C LEU A 313 23.22 -18.09 9.64
N CYS A 314 22.54 -17.22 8.88
CA CYS A 314 22.56 -15.77 9.09
C CYS A 314 22.04 -15.39 10.48
N TYR A 315 20.92 -15.99 10.88
CA TYR A 315 20.33 -15.77 12.19
C TYR A 315 21.32 -16.14 13.31
N LEU A 316 21.90 -17.34 13.26
CA LEU A 316 22.88 -17.78 14.26
C LEU A 316 24.13 -16.90 14.25
N TRP A 317 24.63 -16.54 13.07
CA TRP A 317 25.80 -15.68 12.93
C TRP A 317 25.63 -14.34 13.64
N ARG A 318 24.49 -13.66 13.39
CA ARG A 318 24.22 -12.32 13.90
C ARG A 318 23.82 -12.32 15.37
N THR A 319 23.15 -13.37 15.85
CA THR A 319 22.73 -13.46 17.25
C THR A 319 23.78 -14.07 18.17
N TYR A 320 24.83 -14.71 17.62
CA TYR A 320 25.88 -15.38 18.40
C TYR A 320 26.49 -14.49 19.50
N ASP A 321 26.85 -13.25 19.18
CA ASP A 321 27.53 -12.34 20.11
C ASP A 321 26.58 -11.33 20.78
N GLN A 322 25.26 -11.46 20.55
CA GLN A 322 24.28 -10.52 21.09
C GLN A 322 23.94 -10.82 22.55
N ILE A 323 23.88 -9.75 23.36
CA ILE A 323 23.46 -9.81 24.77
C ILE A 323 21.97 -10.17 24.85
N GLU A 324 21.13 -9.49 24.08
CA GLU A 324 19.69 -9.77 23.96
C GLU A 324 19.43 -10.69 22.75
N ARG A 325 19.70 -12.00 22.90
CA ARG A 325 19.40 -13.02 21.88
C ARG A 325 18.33 -14.02 22.36
N PRO A 326 17.63 -14.72 21.44
CA PRO A 326 16.72 -15.80 21.83
C PRO A 326 17.41 -16.89 22.66
N LEU A 327 16.66 -17.59 23.51
CA LEU A 327 17.17 -18.43 24.60
C LEU A 327 17.81 -19.77 24.17
N TYR A 328 18.20 -19.91 22.90
CA TYR A 328 18.88 -21.11 22.44
C TYR A 328 20.27 -21.27 23.07
N LYS A 329 20.72 -22.51 23.19
CA LYS A 329 22.02 -22.89 23.73
C LYS A 329 22.83 -23.61 22.67
N LEU A 330 24.11 -23.25 22.60
CA LEU A 330 25.07 -23.99 21.79
C LEU A 330 25.79 -24.99 22.68
N THR A 331 25.94 -26.22 22.20
CA THR A 331 26.87 -27.17 22.83
C THR A 331 28.30 -26.67 22.66
N GLY A 332 29.24 -27.11 23.49
CA GLY A 332 30.65 -26.70 23.35
C GLY A 332 31.23 -26.97 21.95
N ARG A 333 30.79 -28.06 21.31
CA ARG A 333 31.15 -28.37 19.91
C ARG A 333 30.53 -27.38 18.92
N GLN A 334 29.25 -27.04 19.07
CA GLN A 334 28.57 -26.08 18.20
C GLN A 334 29.18 -24.68 18.33
N ASP A 335 29.49 -24.27 19.57
CA ASP A 335 30.12 -22.99 19.88
C ASP A 335 31.51 -22.87 19.23
N ALA A 336 32.38 -23.86 19.44
CA ALA A 336 33.71 -23.89 18.84
C ALA A 336 33.67 -23.88 17.30
N LEU A 337 32.71 -24.60 16.69
CA LEU A 337 32.56 -24.64 15.24
C LEU A 337 32.05 -23.31 14.67
N LEU A 338 31.06 -22.67 15.31
CA LEU A 338 30.53 -21.39 14.88
C LEU A 338 31.58 -20.28 15.06
N TRP A 339 32.29 -20.27 16.19
CA TRP A 339 33.39 -19.35 16.43
C TRP A 339 34.50 -19.52 15.37
N SER A 340 34.95 -20.75 15.13
CA SER A 340 35.97 -21.05 14.11
C SER A 340 35.53 -20.63 12.71
N LEU A 341 34.26 -20.88 12.35
CA LEU A 341 33.69 -20.45 11.08
C LEU A 341 33.74 -18.92 10.94
N LYS A 342 33.39 -18.17 12.00
CA LYS A 342 33.49 -16.70 12.01
C LYS A 342 34.94 -16.22 11.82
N GLN A 343 35.91 -16.88 12.46
CA GLN A 343 37.32 -16.53 12.29
C GLN A 343 37.79 -16.76 10.85
N ILE A 344 37.59 -17.98 10.32
CA ILE A 344 38.02 -18.36 8.96
C ILE A 344 37.42 -17.41 7.90
N ALA A 345 36.14 -17.07 8.04
CA ALA A 345 35.47 -16.18 7.11
C ALA A 345 36.02 -14.75 7.12
N ARG A 346 36.54 -14.29 8.26
CA ARG A 346 37.11 -12.95 8.44
C ARG A 346 38.58 -12.86 8.03
N THR A 347 39.27 -13.97 7.82
CA THR A 347 40.67 -13.94 7.40
C THR A 347 40.79 -13.49 5.95
N ALA A 348 41.94 -12.91 5.60
CA ALA A 348 42.27 -12.58 4.20
C ALA A 348 42.89 -13.77 3.45
N ASP A 349 43.21 -14.86 4.15
CA ASP A 349 43.90 -16.02 3.60
C ASP A 349 42.95 -16.87 2.75
N ALA A 350 43.19 -16.87 1.44
CA ALA A 350 42.40 -17.64 0.49
C ALA A 350 42.45 -19.16 0.78
N ALA A 351 43.59 -19.69 1.22
CA ALA A 351 43.73 -21.11 1.51
C ALA A 351 42.90 -21.52 2.73
N GLN A 352 42.80 -20.65 3.75
CA GLN A 352 41.89 -20.90 4.88
C GLN A 352 40.42 -20.83 4.45
N LYS A 353 40.07 -19.92 3.54
CA LYS A 353 38.70 -19.81 3.02
C LYS A 353 38.23 -21.03 2.24
N GLU A 354 39.13 -21.86 1.71
CA GLU A 354 38.77 -23.15 1.09
C GLU A 354 38.11 -24.10 2.10
N GLN A 355 38.40 -23.97 3.40
CA GLN A 355 37.81 -24.78 4.46
C GLN A 355 36.38 -24.37 4.85
N LEU A 356 35.84 -23.26 4.31
CA LEU A 356 34.52 -22.76 4.70
C LEU A 356 33.41 -23.78 4.45
N GLU A 357 33.47 -24.52 3.35
CA GLU A 357 32.45 -25.54 3.03
C GLU A 357 32.47 -26.69 4.04
N GLU A 358 33.67 -27.19 4.39
CA GLU A 358 33.83 -28.23 5.40
C GLU A 358 33.38 -27.76 6.79
N ARG A 359 33.73 -26.53 7.18
CA ARG A 359 33.32 -25.94 8.46
C ARG A 359 31.81 -25.75 8.55
N CYS A 360 31.17 -25.29 7.47
CA CYS A 360 29.71 -25.23 7.36
C CYS A 360 29.08 -26.62 7.52
N LEU A 361 29.64 -27.65 6.88
CA LEU A 361 29.14 -29.02 6.99
C LEU A 361 29.24 -29.55 8.42
N ARG A 362 30.41 -29.41 9.06
CA ARG A 362 30.63 -29.84 10.45
C ARG A 362 29.72 -29.10 11.42
N LEU A 363 29.53 -27.79 11.25
CA LEU A 363 28.59 -27.00 12.05
C LEU A 363 27.15 -27.51 11.87
N TRP A 364 26.70 -27.74 10.63
CA TRP A 364 25.35 -28.23 10.37
C TRP A 364 25.11 -29.62 10.98
N MET A 365 26.08 -30.54 10.88
CA MET A 365 25.99 -31.84 11.54
C MET A 365 25.91 -31.70 13.05
N ALA A 366 26.73 -30.83 13.65
CA ALA A 366 26.68 -30.58 15.09
C ALA A 366 25.36 -29.96 15.53
N LEU A 367 24.71 -29.13 14.70
CA LEU A 367 23.38 -28.58 14.95
C LEU A 367 22.27 -29.65 14.90
N LEU A 368 22.37 -30.61 13.97
CA LEU A 368 21.44 -31.75 13.88
C LEU A 368 21.61 -32.73 15.04
N ASP A 369 22.84 -32.90 15.54
CA ASP A 369 23.20 -33.81 16.65
C ASP A 369 22.91 -33.21 18.05
N HIS A 370 22.09 -32.16 18.12
CA HIS A 370 21.71 -31.55 19.40
C HIS A 370 20.67 -32.42 20.11
N THR A 371 20.97 -32.86 21.33
CA THR A 371 20.02 -33.61 22.17
C THR A 371 18.88 -32.71 22.62
N LEU A 372 17.64 -33.06 22.26
CA LEU A 372 16.44 -32.35 22.72
C LEU A 372 16.08 -32.80 24.13
N LEU A 373 15.84 -31.83 25.01
CA LEU A 373 15.36 -32.04 26.40
C LEU A 373 13.94 -31.44 26.52
N ASP A 374 13.52 -31.07 27.73
CA ASP A 374 12.17 -30.53 28.00
C ASP A 374 11.85 -29.23 27.24
N ASP A 375 12.87 -28.47 26.86
CA ASP A 375 12.74 -27.26 26.03
C ASP A 375 13.48 -27.46 24.71
N GLU A 376 12.71 -27.79 23.66
CA GLU A 376 13.22 -28.02 22.31
C GLU A 376 13.93 -26.78 21.73
N HIS A 377 13.55 -25.58 22.14
CA HIS A 377 14.13 -24.34 21.62
C HIS A 377 15.49 -23.99 22.22
N GLN A 378 15.98 -24.80 23.16
CA GLN A 378 17.40 -24.82 23.50
C GLN A 378 18.25 -25.22 22.30
N SER A 379 17.70 -25.97 21.34
CA SER A 379 18.36 -26.23 20.07
C SER A 379 18.43 -24.95 19.23
N ALA A 380 19.65 -24.51 18.94
CA ALA A 380 19.92 -23.38 18.04
C ALA A 380 19.27 -23.57 16.65
N LEU A 381 19.20 -24.81 16.17
CA LEU A 381 18.53 -25.14 14.91
C LEU A 381 17.02 -24.86 15.00
N LEU A 382 16.34 -25.39 16.03
CA LEU A 382 14.89 -25.21 16.20
C LEU A 382 14.52 -23.76 16.51
N SER A 383 15.36 -23.05 17.28
CA SER A 383 15.25 -21.60 17.41
C SER A 383 15.34 -20.88 16.05
N GLY A 384 16.25 -21.31 15.17
CA GLY A 384 16.32 -20.78 13.80
C GLY A 384 15.05 -21.07 12.99
N VAL A 385 14.48 -22.27 13.15
CA VAL A 385 13.21 -22.65 12.51
C VAL A 385 12.06 -21.75 13.00
N ALA A 386 11.99 -21.44 14.29
CA ALA A 386 11.00 -20.50 14.84
C ALA A 386 11.08 -19.12 14.16
N VAL A 387 12.30 -18.62 13.96
CA VAL A 387 12.53 -17.33 13.28
C VAL A 387 12.14 -17.38 11.79
N LEU A 388 12.24 -18.53 11.12
CA LEU A 388 11.70 -18.69 9.77
C LEU A 388 10.17 -18.54 9.73
N GLY A 389 9.49 -18.86 10.83
CA GLY A 389 8.04 -18.71 11.00
C GLY A 389 7.56 -17.26 11.07
N LEU A 390 8.44 -16.28 11.29
CA LEU A 390 8.08 -14.87 11.26
C LEU A 390 7.83 -14.38 9.83
N LYS A 391 6.69 -13.71 9.61
CA LYS A 391 6.43 -12.98 8.37
C LYS A 391 7.08 -11.60 8.41
N PRO A 392 7.41 -10.97 7.26
CA PRO A 392 7.83 -9.57 7.23
C PRO A 392 6.66 -8.61 7.50
N ASP A 393 5.47 -8.92 6.97
CA ASP A 393 4.25 -8.16 7.18
C ASP A 393 3.53 -8.53 8.49
N HIS A 394 2.67 -7.65 8.98
CA HIS A 394 1.89 -7.84 10.21
C HIS A 394 0.51 -8.49 9.94
N HIS A 395 0.27 -8.99 8.73
CA HIS A 395 -0.98 -9.65 8.39
C HIS A 395 -1.11 -11.00 9.10
N GLY A 396 -2.31 -11.29 9.63
CA GLY A 396 -2.64 -12.59 10.22
C GLY A 396 -1.70 -13.02 11.35
N SER A 397 -1.57 -12.19 12.38
CA SER A 397 -0.69 -12.34 13.56
C SER A 397 0.82 -12.13 13.33
N GLY A 398 1.26 -11.92 12.08
CA GLY A 398 2.68 -11.74 11.76
C GLY A 398 3.50 -13.03 11.72
N TRP A 399 2.83 -14.19 11.70
CA TRP A 399 3.41 -15.53 11.63
C TRP A 399 2.94 -16.30 10.39
N VAL A 400 3.76 -17.25 9.95
CA VAL A 400 3.41 -18.16 8.85
C VAL A 400 2.46 -19.24 9.37
N PRO A 401 1.25 -19.39 8.79
CA PRO A 401 0.31 -20.42 9.19
C PRO A 401 0.84 -21.82 8.81
N ALA A 402 0.40 -22.84 9.53
CA ALA A 402 0.89 -24.22 9.39
C ALA A 402 0.97 -24.71 7.93
N HIS A 403 -0.10 -24.52 7.14
CA HIS A 403 -0.18 -24.99 5.75
C HIS A 403 0.81 -24.29 4.80
N GLU A 404 1.17 -23.04 5.09
CA GLU A 404 2.21 -22.29 4.34
C GLU A 404 3.62 -22.63 4.84
N PHE A 405 3.75 -23.17 6.07
CA PHE A 405 5.04 -23.50 6.67
C PHE A 405 5.55 -24.90 6.30
N SER A 406 4.66 -25.86 6.00
CA SER A 406 5.03 -27.23 5.61
C SER A 406 6.11 -27.30 4.50
N PRO A 407 6.06 -26.51 3.41
CA PRO A 407 7.12 -26.49 2.41
C PRO A 407 8.50 -26.05 2.96
N THR A 408 8.53 -25.20 3.98
CA THR A 408 9.77 -24.79 4.66
C THR A 408 10.35 -25.96 5.44
N LEU A 409 9.53 -26.70 6.18
CA LEU A 409 9.97 -27.92 6.89
C LEU A 409 10.48 -28.98 5.92
N SER A 410 9.77 -29.23 4.82
CA SER A 410 10.23 -30.16 3.77
C SER A 410 11.59 -29.75 3.21
N ALA A 411 11.80 -28.47 2.92
CA ALA A 411 13.09 -27.97 2.44
C ALA A 411 14.23 -28.21 3.45
N LEU A 412 13.99 -27.94 4.75
CA LEU A 412 14.96 -28.17 5.81
C LEU A 412 15.31 -29.65 5.96
N ILE A 413 14.30 -30.53 5.99
CA ILE A 413 14.48 -31.97 6.15
C ILE A 413 15.23 -32.54 4.93
N THR A 414 14.75 -32.28 3.71
CA THR A 414 15.36 -32.80 2.48
C THR A 414 16.83 -32.35 2.35
N THR A 415 17.11 -31.08 2.65
CA THR A 415 18.49 -30.57 2.54
C THR A 415 19.38 -31.14 3.64
N SER A 416 18.86 -31.29 4.86
CA SER A 416 19.61 -31.91 5.96
C SER A 416 19.95 -33.36 5.65
N LYS A 417 19.02 -34.14 5.08
CA LYS A 417 19.29 -35.51 4.60
C LYS A 417 20.42 -35.54 3.56
N ALA A 418 20.39 -34.65 2.56
CA ALA A 418 21.46 -34.55 1.56
C ALA A 418 22.82 -34.23 2.21
N LEU A 419 22.85 -33.30 3.19
CA LEU A 419 24.07 -32.95 3.91
C LEU A 419 24.60 -34.11 4.76
N VAL A 420 23.73 -34.90 5.40
CA VAL A 420 24.13 -36.10 6.17
C VAL A 420 24.74 -37.16 5.25
N VAL A 421 24.12 -37.41 4.10
CA VAL A 421 24.66 -38.36 3.09
C VAL A 421 26.03 -37.89 2.59
N HIS A 422 26.15 -36.60 2.28
CA HIS A 422 27.40 -36.00 1.85
C HIS A 422 28.49 -36.11 2.92
N TYR A 423 28.15 -35.82 4.18
CA TYR A 423 29.07 -35.95 5.31
C TYR A 423 29.56 -37.39 5.50
N ALA A 424 28.65 -38.36 5.47
CA ALA A 424 29.00 -39.77 5.58
C ALA A 424 29.92 -40.23 4.44
N ARG A 425 29.70 -39.71 3.21
CA ARG A 425 30.59 -39.96 2.08
C ARG A 425 31.99 -39.39 2.32
N CYS A 426 32.11 -38.13 2.73
CA CYS A 426 33.42 -37.50 3.02
C CYS A 426 34.18 -38.27 4.11
N GLN A 427 33.50 -38.68 5.19
CA GLN A 427 34.09 -39.51 6.25
C GLN A 427 34.62 -40.85 5.72
N ARG A 428 33.90 -41.47 4.78
CA ARG A 428 34.35 -42.72 4.14
C ARG A 428 35.57 -42.49 3.25
N GLU A 429 35.62 -41.38 2.51
CA GLU A 429 36.76 -41.03 1.64
C GLU A 429 38.02 -40.68 2.46
N GLU A 430 37.87 -40.08 3.65
CA GLU A 430 38.99 -39.79 4.56
C GLU A 430 39.54 -41.04 5.28
N ALA A 431 38.72 -42.09 5.43
CA ALA A 431 39.08 -43.34 6.11
C ALA A 431 39.74 -44.39 5.19
N LEU A 432 39.69 -44.18 3.87
CA LEU A 432 40.31 -45.01 2.83
C LEU A 432 41.68 -44.44 2.45
#